data_AF-A0A840PRJ6-F1
#
_entry.id   AF-A0A840PRJ6-F1
#
_cell.length_a   1.000
_cell.length_b   1.000
_cell.length_c   1.000
_cell.angle_alpha   90.00
_cell.angle_beta   90.00
_cell.angle_gamma   90.00
#
_symmetry.space_group_name_H-M   'P 1'
#
loop_
_entity.id
_entity.type
_entity.pdbx_description
1 polymer ?
#
loop_
_entity_poly.entity_id
_entity_poly.type
_entity_poly.pdbx_seq_one_letter_code
_entity_poly.pdbx_strand_id
1 'polypeptide(L)' 'MTAYIQKLKQFLSDEKELLTDLAIEVANADNDYEYREAKAKYNEQRIRVQAIQDAIDLASSMKAVS' A
#
# COMPACT_ATOMS: atom_id res chain seq x y z
N MET A 1 -17.77 14.02 -2.85
CA MET A 1 -17.01 12.97 -3.57
C MET A 1 -15.50 13.27 -3.62
N THR A 2 -15.09 14.50 -3.95
CA THR A 2 -13.68 14.95 -3.98
C THR A 2 -12.93 14.79 -2.65
N ALA A 3 -13.57 15.08 -1.51
CA ALA A 3 -12.96 14.95 -0.19
C ALA A 3 -12.63 13.48 0.18
N TYR A 4 -13.43 12.51 -0.26
CA TYR A 4 -13.18 11.08 -0.01
C TYR A 4 -11.99 10.57 -0.81
N ILE A 5 -11.86 10.99 -2.08
CA ILE A 5 -10.69 10.65 -2.91
C ILE A 5 -9.42 11.27 -2.33
N GLN A 6 -9.47 12.50 -1.82
CA GLN A 6 -8.32 13.11 -1.14
C GLN A 6 -7.91 12.34 0.13
N LYS A 7 -8.88 11.90 0.95
CA LYS A 7 -8.60 11.05 2.11
C LYS A 7 -8.00 9.70 1.72
N LEU A 8 -8.50 9.06 0.66
CA LEU A 8 -7.93 7.81 0.15
C LEU A 8 -6.51 8.01 -0.37
N LYS A 9 -6.21 9.14 -1.02
CA LYS A 9 -4.85 9.49 -1.46
C LYS A 9 -3.89 9.73 -0.29
N GLN A 10 -4.35 10.37 0.78
CA GLN A 10 -3.55 10.50 2.00
C GLN A 10 -3.27 9.14 2.61
N PHE A 11 -4.32 8.33 2.79
CA PHE A 11 -4.19 6.98 3.32
C PHE A 11 -3.25 6.12 2.47
N LEU A 12 -3.34 6.20 1.14
CA LEU A 12 -2.40 5.53 0.24
C LEU A 12 -0.95 5.99 0.45
N SER A 13 -0.71 7.26 0.76
CA SER A 13 0.62 7.78 1.05
C SER A 13 1.20 7.15 2.31
N ASP A 14 0.41 7.13 3.39
CA ASP A 14 0.81 6.58 4.68
C ASP A 14 1.11 5.06 4.55
N GLU A 15 0.27 4.33 3.81
CA GLU A 15 0.44 2.90 3.57
C GLU A 15 1.66 2.57 2.69
N LYS A 16 2.07 3.49 1.80
CA LYS A 16 3.31 3.38 1.00
C LYS A 16 4.57 3.65 1.82
N GLU A 17 4.49 4.54 2.80
CA GLU A 17 5.56 4.77 3.77
C GLU A 17 5.81 3.48 4.57
N LEU A 18 4.75 2.90 5.15
CA LEU A 18 4.84 1.61 5.84
C LEU A 18 5.37 0.49 4.94
N LEU A 19 4.94 0.44 3.66
CA LEU A 19 5.46 -0.54 2.72
C LEU A 19 6.98 -0.40 2.49
N THR A 20 7.48 0.84 2.50
CA THR A 20 8.90 1.14 2.35
C THR A 20 9.68 0.70 3.59
N ASP A 21 9.16 0.95 4.79
CA ASP A 21 9.76 0.48 6.04
C ASP A 21 9.85 -1.04 6.08
N LEU A 22 8.78 -1.74 5.71
CA LEU A 22 8.79 -3.21 5.61
C LEU A 22 9.75 -3.72 4.53
N ALA A 23 9.97 -2.98 3.45
CA ALA A 23 10.97 -3.34 2.44
C ALA A 23 12.40 -3.25 3.01
N ILE A 24 12.65 -2.24 3.85
CA ILE A 24 13.92 -2.09 4.57
C ILE A 24 14.10 -3.25 5.56
N GLU A 25 13.05 -3.65 6.30
CA GLU A 25 13.10 -4.83 7.18
C GLU A 25 13.45 -6.11 6.41
N VAL A 26 12.86 -6.32 5.22
CA VAL A 26 13.21 -7.45 4.35
C VAL A 26 14.67 -7.41 3.91
N ALA A 27 15.20 -6.22 3.60
CA ALA A 27 16.58 -6.04 3.16
C ALA A 27 17.59 -6.23 4.29
N ASN A 28 17.21 -5.92 5.53
CA ASN A 28 18.05 -6.01 6.73
C ASN A 28 17.89 -7.34 7.49
N ALA A 29 17.13 -8.30 6.98
CA ALA A 29 16.96 -9.59 7.66
C ALA A 29 18.30 -10.36 7.73
N ASP A 30 18.68 -10.79 8.93
CA ASP A 30 19.99 -11.42 9.17
C ASP A 30 19.99 -12.92 8.85
N ASN A 31 18.80 -13.53 8.78
CA ASN A 31 18.64 -14.95 8.50
C ASN A 31 17.36 -15.28 7.72
N ASP A 32 17.28 -16.52 7.23
CA ASP A 32 16.17 -17.02 6.42
C ASP A 32 14.80 -16.97 7.12
N TYR A 33 14.77 -17.12 8.44
CA TYR A 33 13.53 -17.08 9.21
C TYR A 33 12.98 -15.64 9.24
N GLU A 34 13.82 -14.69 9.64
CA GLU A 34 13.49 -13.25 9.65
C GLU A 34 13.13 -12.76 8.24
N TYR A 35 13.87 -13.18 7.22
CA TYR A 35 13.58 -12.82 5.84
C TYR A 35 12.18 -13.27 5.41
N ARG A 36 11.80 -14.52 5.73
CA ARG A 36 10.48 -15.05 5.38
C ARG A 36 9.36 -14.33 6.11
N GLU A 37 9.57 -14.02 7.39
CA GLU A 37 8.59 -13.27 8.19
C GLU A 37 8.42 -11.84 7.66
N ALA A 38 9.51 -11.09 7.50
CA ALA A 38 9.50 -9.73 6.96
C ALA A 38 8.89 -9.71 5.55
N LYS A 39 9.22 -10.69 4.70
CA LYS A 39 8.69 -10.79 3.33
C LYS A 39 7.20 -11.08 3.32
N ALA A 40 6.69 -11.86 4.28
CA ALA A 40 5.25 -12.10 4.42
C ALA A 40 4.51 -10.79 4.76
N LYS A 41 5.01 -10.05 5.75
CA LYS A 41 4.45 -8.73 6.15
C LYS A 41 4.49 -7.73 4.98
N TYR A 42 5.64 -7.61 4.31
CA TYR A 42 5.79 -6.76 3.13
C TYR A 42 4.78 -7.12 2.03
N ASN A 43 4.59 -8.41 1.74
CA ASN A 43 3.65 -8.83 0.71
C ASN A 43 2.20 -8.52 1.06
N GLU A 44 1.81 -8.71 2.32
CA GLU A 44 0.47 -8.32 2.79
C GLU A 44 0.25 -6.82 2.63
N GLN A 45 1.22 -6.02 3.06
CA GLN A 45 1.16 -4.56 2.93
C GLN A 45 1.10 -4.10 1.47
N ARG A 46 1.85 -4.76 0.58
CA ARG A 46 1.83 -4.48 -0.86
C ARG A 46 0.45 -4.72 -1.47
N ILE A 47 -0.24 -5.77 -1.05
CA ILE A 47 -1.61 -6.07 -1.49
C ILE A 47 -2.57 -4.96 -1.02
N ARG A 48 -2.44 -4.50 0.22
CA ARG A 48 -3.25 -3.38 0.76
C ARG A 48 -3.05 -2.10 -0.04
N VAL A 49 -1.80 -1.71 -0.30
CA VAL A 49 -1.46 -0.54 -1.14
C VAL A 49 -2.09 -0.65 -2.52
N GLN A 50 -1.99 -1.83 -3.16
CA GLN A 50 -2.59 -2.06 -4.47
C GLN A 50 -4.11 -1.92 -4.43
N ALA A 51 -4.78 -2.53 -3.44
CA ALA A 51 -6.23 -2.45 -3.32
C ALA A 51 -6.74 -1.00 -3.12
N ILE A 52 -5.99 -0.17 -2.39
CA ILE A 52 -6.32 1.25 -2.21
C ILE A 52 -6.14 2.01 -3.52
N GLN A 53 -5.05 1.74 -4.26
CA GLN A 53 -4.81 2.33 -5.58
C GLN A 53 -5.94 1.98 -6.55
N ASP A 54 -6.33 0.70 -6.62
CA ASP A 54 -7.43 0.24 -7.47
C ASP A 54 -8.77 0.92 -7.12
N ALA A 55 -9.04 1.10 -5.82
CA ALA A 55 -10.24 1.80 -5.35
C ALA A 55 -10.26 3.29 -5.74
N ILE A 56 -9.10 3.96 -5.67
CA ILE A 56 -8.95 5.36 -6.11
C ILE A 56 -9.17 5.47 -7.63
N ASP A 57 -8.61 4.55 -8.40
CA ASP A 57 -8.71 4.55 -9.86
C ASP A 57 -10.15 4.25 -10.32
N LEU A 58 -10.84 3.32 -9.66
CA LEU A 58 -12.26 3.06 -9.87
C LEU A 58 -13.11 4.31 -9.54
N ALA A 59 -12.91 4.91 -8.36
CA ALA A 59 -13.67 6.09 -7.96
C ALA A 59 -13.41 7.29 -8.90
N SER A 60 -12.19 7.42 -9.41
CA SER A 60 -11.80 8.49 -10.33
C SER A 60 -12.38 8.27 -11.73
N SER A 61 -12.43 7.03 -12.21
CA SER A 61 -13.03 6.69 -13.52
C SER A 61 -14.54 6.89 -13.53
N MET A 62 -15.25 6.54 -12.45
CA MET A 62 -16.69 6.80 -12.31
C MET A 62 -17.01 8.30 -12.35
N LYS A 63 -16.16 9.15 -11.76
CA LYS A 63 -16.29 10.61 -11.85
C LYS A 63 -16.11 11.13 -13.28
N ALA A 64 -15.25 10.51 -14.08
CA ALA A 64 -14.99 10.97 -15.45
C ALA A 64 -16.14 10.65 -16.44
N VAL A 65 -17.04 9.73 -16.07
CA VAL A 65 -18.19 9.29 -16.86
C VAL A 65 -19.50 9.98 -16.44
N SER A 66 -19.48 10.76 -15.35
CA SER A 66 -20.63 11.53 -14.83
C SER A 66 -20.51 13.02 -15.09
#